data_AF-A0A438B5F6-F1
#
_entry.id   AF-A0A438B5F6-F1
#
_cell.length_a   1.000
_cell.length_b   1.000
_cell.length_c   1.000
_cell.angle_alpha   90.00
_cell.angle_beta   90.00
_cell.angle_gamma   90.00
#
_symmetry.space_group_name_H-M   'P 1'
#
loop_
_entity.id
_entity.type
_entity.pdbx_description
1 polymer ?
#
loop_
_entity_poly.entity_id
_entity_poly.type
_entity_poly.pdbx_seq_one_letter_code
_entity_poly.pdbx_strand_id
1 'polypeptide(L)'
;MVPDIIQALGVAIAGVLAAWNARQAKQIAELRTDMERLQRSELESRRLLRSAVRNIRDWLRWDAAGRVGAPPAIPDDLRDEV
;
A
#
# COMPACT_ATOMS: atom_id res chain seq x y z
N MET A 1 -46.49 -28.51 14.08
CA MET A 1 -45.20 -28.92 14.66
C MET A 1 -44.10 -29.08 13.61
N VAL A 2 -44.23 -29.92 12.57
CA VAL A 2 -43.20 -30.03 11.51
C VAL A 2 -42.97 -28.74 10.69
N PRO A 3 -44.00 -27.95 10.32
CA PRO A 3 -43.80 -26.73 9.51
C PRO A 3 -43.03 -25.62 10.24
N ASP A 4 -43.35 -25.37 11.52
CA ASP A 4 -42.68 -24.35 12.33
C ASP A 4 -41.19 -24.66 12.54
N ILE A 5 -40.86 -25.95 12.70
CA ILE A 5 -39.47 -26.41 12.87
C ILE A 5 -38.67 -26.15 11.59
N ILE A 6 -39.23 -26.45 10.41
CA ILE A 6 -38.56 -26.22 9.12
C ILE A 6 -38.33 -24.72 8.89
N GLN A 7 -39.32 -23.89 9.22
CA GLN A 7 -39.22 -22.44 9.07
C GLN A 7 -38.17 -21.84 10.02
N ALA A 8 -38.15 -22.28 11.29
CA ALA A 8 -37.16 -21.86 12.27
C ALA A 8 -35.72 -22.25 11.85
N LEU A 9 -35.54 -23.47 11.33
CA LEU A 9 -34.27 -23.93 10.78
C LEU A 9 -33.84 -23.08 9.57
N GLY A 10 -34.75 -22.79 8.65
CA GLY A 10 -34.47 -21.96 7.47
C GLY A 10 -34.00 -20.55 7.85
N VAL A 11 -34.68 -19.90 8.81
CA VAL A 11 -34.30 -18.57 9.31
C VAL A 11 -32.96 -18.60 10.03
N ALA A 12 -32.71 -19.62 10.86
CA ALA A 12 -31.44 -19.78 11.56
C ALA A 12 -30.27 -19.94 10.58
N ILE A 13 -30.42 -20.80 9.58
CA ILE A 13 -29.38 -21.02 8.54
C ILE A 13 -29.14 -19.74 7.74
N ALA A 14 -30.20 -19.06 7.31
CA ALA A 14 -30.09 -17.81 6.58
C ALA A 14 -29.39 -16.71 7.41
N GLY A 15 -29.69 -16.63 8.71
CA GLY A 15 -29.05 -15.70 9.63
C GLY A 15 -27.54 -15.96 9.79
N VAL A 16 -27.15 -17.23 9.94
CA VAL A 16 -25.73 -17.62 10.02
C VAL A 16 -25.00 -17.29 8.73
N LEU A 17 -25.57 -17.60 7.56
CA LEU A 17 -24.98 -17.28 6.27
C LEU A 17 -24.86 -15.77 6.04
N ALA A 18 -25.87 -14.99 6.41
CA ALA A 18 -25.83 -13.54 6.30
C ALA A 18 -24.75 -12.93 7.19
N ALA A 19 -24.63 -13.39 8.44
CA ALA A 19 -23.58 -12.96 9.37
C ALA A 19 -22.18 -13.33 8.86
N TRP A 20 -22.02 -14.54 8.31
CA TRP A 20 -20.76 -14.98 7.72
C TRP A 20 -20.37 -14.15 6.49
N ASN A 21 -21.31 -13.91 5.58
CA ASN A 21 -21.09 -13.08 4.40
C ASN A 21 -20.74 -11.64 4.76
N ALA A 22 -21.43 -11.05 5.76
CA ALA A 22 -21.10 -9.72 6.26
C ALA A 22 -19.68 -9.65 6.83
N ARG A 23 -19.26 -10.69 7.58
CA ARG A 23 -17.90 -10.79 8.11
C ARG A 23 -16.85 -10.90 6.99
N GLN A 24 -17.10 -11.73 5.98
CA GLN A 24 -16.18 -11.86 4.84
C GLN A 24 -16.11 -10.58 4.01
N ALA A 25 -17.24 -9.91 3.77
CA ALA A 25 -17.27 -8.63 3.07
C ALA A 25 -16.41 -7.58 3.77
N LYS A 26 -16.47 -7.53 5.12
CA LYS A 26 -15.62 -6.64 5.92
C LYS A 26 -14.13 -6.96 5.75
N GLN A 27 -13.75 -8.23 5.83
CA GLN A 27 -12.35 -8.66 5.65
C GLN A 27 -11.83 -8.35 4.24
N ILE A 28 -12.65 -8.53 3.21
CA ILE A 28 -12.29 -8.18 1.83
C ILE A 28 -12.11 -6.67 1.68
N ALA A 29 -12.96 -5.86 2.31
CA ALA A 29 -12.84 -4.40 2.29
C ALA A 29 -11.56 -3.92 2.99
N GLU A 30 -11.23 -4.51 4.15
CA GLU A 30 -9.99 -4.24 4.88
C GLU A 30 -8.76 -4.60 4.03
N LEU A 31 -8.72 -5.82 3.45
CA LEU A 31 -7.64 -6.25 2.57
C LEU A 31 -7.47 -5.36 1.33
N ARG A 32 -8.57 -4.90 0.72
CA ARG A 32 -8.51 -3.94 -0.40
C ARG A 32 -7.90 -2.61 0.02
N THR A 33 -8.30 -2.09 1.18
CA THR A 33 -7.76 -0.83 1.72
C THR A 33 -6.26 -0.94 1.99
N ASP A 34 -5.82 -2.07 2.56
CA ASP A 34 -4.41 -2.32 2.82
C ASP A 34 -3.60 -2.48 1.52
N MET A 35 -4.16 -3.17 0.52
CA MET A 35 -3.55 -3.32 -0.79
C MET A 35 -3.37 -1.97 -1.50
N GLU A 36 -4.39 -1.10 -1.49
CA GLU A 36 -4.31 0.24 -2.07
C GLU A 36 -3.31 1.14 -1.34
N ARG A 37 -3.20 1.00 -0.01
CA ARG A 37 -2.19 1.70 0.78
C ARG A 37 -0.78 1.22 0.42
N LEU A 38 -0.59 -0.09 0.31
CA LEU A 38 0.70 -0.68 -0.02
C LEU A 38 1.14 -0.31 -1.45
N GLN A 39 0.23 -0.36 -2.43
CA GLN A 39 0.51 0.03 -3.81
C GLN A 39 0.91 1.51 -3.91
N ARG A 40 0.24 2.40 -3.18
CA ARG A 40 0.63 3.82 -3.12
C ARG A 40 2.01 4.01 -2.52
N SER A 41 2.28 3.34 -1.40
CA SER A 41 3.60 3.37 -0.74
C SER A 41 4.70 2.81 -1.63
N GLU A 42 4.43 1.76 -2.42
CA GLU A 42 5.42 1.18 -3.33
C GLU A 42 5.76 2.14 -4.47
N LEU A 43 4.76 2.80 -5.06
CA LEU A 43 4.97 3.76 -6.14
C LEU A 43 5.83 4.94 -5.66
N GLU A 44 5.52 5.46 -4.48
CA GLU A 44 6.26 6.54 -3.81
C GLU A 44 7.70 6.11 -3.49
N SER A 45 7.87 4.95 -2.87
CA SER A 45 9.20 4.38 -2.57
C SER A 45 10.04 4.16 -3.83
N ARG A 46 9.44 3.65 -4.93
CA ARG A 46 10.13 3.49 -6.22
C ARG A 46 10.49 4.82 -6.87
N ARG A 47 9.71 5.89 -6.63
CA ARG A 47 10.03 7.23 -7.10
C ARG A 47 11.22 7.80 -6.33
N LEU A 48 11.15 7.77 -4.99
CA LEU A 48 12.22 8.24 -4.10
C LEU A 48 13.52 7.48 -4.34
N LEU A 49 13.47 6.14 -4.46
CA LEU A 49 14.64 5.32 -4.75
C LEU A 49 15.31 5.70 -6.08
N ARG A 50 14.52 5.95 -7.13
CA ARG A 50 15.06 6.40 -8.42
C ARG A 50 15.71 7.78 -8.31
N SER A 51 15.10 8.70 -7.56
CA SER A 51 15.68 10.03 -7.31
C SER A 51 16.99 9.91 -6.52
N ALA A 52 17.00 9.11 -5.46
CA ALA A 52 18.18 8.85 -4.63
C ALA A 52 19.33 8.24 -5.43
N VAL A 53 19.08 7.19 -6.20
CA VAL A 53 20.11 6.56 -7.05
C VAL A 53 20.67 7.54 -8.08
N ARG A 54 19.81 8.38 -8.67
CA ARG A 54 20.27 9.41 -9.62
C ARG A 54 21.15 10.44 -8.92
N ASN A 55 20.71 10.96 -7.78
CA ASN A 55 21.46 11.93 -6.99
C ASN A 55 22.83 11.38 -6.57
N ILE A 56 22.88 10.15 -6.02
CA ILE A 56 24.13 9.47 -5.66
C ILE A 56 25.07 9.37 -6.87
N ARG A 57 24.55 8.97 -8.04
CA ARG A 57 25.37 8.88 -9.25
C ARG A 57 25.90 10.24 -9.70
N ASP A 58 25.13 11.31 -9.54
CA ASP A 58 25.56 12.66 -9.88
C ASP A 58 26.67 13.14 -8.91
N TRP A 59 26.54 12.84 -7.61
CA TRP A 59 27.59 13.06 -6.62
C TRP A 59 28.88 12.28 -6.92
N LEU A 60 28.77 11.00 -7.27
CA LEU A 60 29.92 10.18 -7.66
C LEU A 60 30.60 10.72 -8.91
N ARG A 61 29.83 11.21 -9.89
CA ARG A 61 30.39 11.83 -11.11
C ARG A 61 31.11 13.14 -10.81
N TRP A 62 30.56 13.97 -9.94
CA TRP A 62 31.19 15.22 -9.53
C TRP A 62 32.50 14.97 -8.78
N ASP A 63 32.51 13.99 -7.87
CA ASP A 63 33.73 13.60 -7.16
C ASP A 63 34.78 13.02 -8.13
N ALA A 64 34.37 12.14 -9.06
CA ALA A 64 35.24 11.59 -10.11
C ALA A 64 35.79 12.66 -11.07
N ALA A 65 35.06 13.76 -11.26
CA ALA A 65 35.52 14.93 -12.03
C ALA A 65 36.49 15.83 -11.24
N GLY A 66 36.93 15.42 -10.04
CA GLY A 66 37.83 16.19 -9.20
C GLY A 66 37.14 17.35 -8.49
N ARG A 67 35.83 17.27 -8.26
CA ARG A 67 35.02 18.30 -7.58
C ARG A 67 35.03 19.65 -8.27
N VAL A 68 35.16 19.63 -9.58
CA VAL A 68 35.20 20.84 -10.41
C VAL A 68 33.79 21.39 -10.60
N GLY A 69 33.62 22.70 -10.35
CA GLY A 69 32.33 23.38 -10.46
C GLY A 69 31.44 23.20 -9.23
N ALA A 70 30.17 23.62 -9.36
CA ALA A 70 29.21 23.54 -8.26
C ALA A 70 28.85 22.08 -7.94
N PRO A 71 28.72 21.71 -6.65
CA PRO A 71 28.28 20.38 -6.26
C PRO A 71 26.84 20.11 -6.71
N PRO A 72 26.48 18.84 -6.98
CA PRO A 72 25.11 18.46 -7.30
C PRO A 72 24.14 18.84 -6.18
N ALA A 73 23.03 19.48 -6.53
CA ALA A 73 22.01 19.85 -5.56
C ALA A 73 21.18 18.62 -5.16
N ILE A 74 20.76 18.57 -3.88
CA ILE A 74 19.82 17.56 -3.40
C ILE A 74 18.44 17.83 -4.03
N PRO A 75 17.88 16.86 -4.78
CA PRO A 75 16.54 16.95 -5.34
C PRO A 75 15.48 17.25 -4.27
N ASP A 76 14.48 18.07 -4.60
CA ASP A 76 13.46 18.50 -3.64
C ASP A 76 12.70 17.30 -3.05
N ASP A 77 12.50 16.24 -3.83
CA ASP A 77 11.81 15.02 -3.37
C ASP A 77 12.63 14.19 -2.38
N LEU A 78 13.92 14.48 -2.18
CA LEU A 78 14.75 13.83 -1.18
C LEU A 78 15.01 14.71 0.04
N ARG A 79 14.61 15.99 0.04
CA ARG A 79 14.95 16.93 1.13
C ARG A 79 14.24 16.60 2.43
N ASP A 80 13.05 16.02 2.34
CA ASP A 80 12.25 15.65 3.51
C ASP A 80 12.76 14.36 4.18
N GLU A 81 13.72 13.67 3.57
CA GLU A 81 14.28 12.38 4.00
C GLU A 81 15.70 12.50 4.63
N VAL A 82 16.28 13.71 4.69
CA VAL A 82 17.62 14.00 5.24
C VAL A 82 17.53 14.85 6.50
#